data_AF-A0A8C9H666-F1
#
_entry.id   AF-A0A8C9H666-F1
#
_cell.length_a   1.000
_cell.length_b   1.000
_cell.length_c   1.000
_cell.angle_alpha   90.00
_cell.angle_beta   90.00
_cell.angle_gamma   90.00
#
_symmetry.space_group_name_H-M   'P 1'
#
loop_
_entity.id
_entity.type
_entity.pdbx_description
1 polymer ?
#
loop_
_entity_poly.entity_id
_entity_poly.type
_entity_poly.pdbx_seq_one_letter_code
_entity_poly.pdbx_strand_id
1 'polypeptide(L)'
;LLNSVLRGRVARAVRTVINADFPFPLGWLGGYLALLAGAGLTFALQSSSVFTAAIVPLMGVGVISLDRAYPLLLGSNIGTTTTALLAALASPADRMLSALQVALIHFFFNLAGILLWYLVPALRLPIPLARHFGAVTARYRWVAGVYLLLGFLLLPLAAFGLSLAGGTVLAAVGGPLVGLVLLIILVTVLQRHRPAWLPARLRSWAWLPLWLHSLEPWDRLVTRCCPCNARRAPPPPAPGAQLPAARPEARACAPPRSRASRGTAAVTRTLTQRSQ
;
A
#
# COMPACT_ATOMS: atom_id res chain seq x y z
N LEU A 1 -21.79 11.21 -1.86
CA LEU A 1 -20.93 12.12 -2.65
C LEU A 1 -19.83 11.37 -3.40
N LEU A 2 -18.90 10.67 -2.73
CA LEU A 2 -17.87 9.86 -3.43
C LEU A 2 -18.46 8.88 -4.46
N ASN A 3 -19.45 8.07 -4.07
CA ASN A 3 -20.08 7.06 -4.93
C ASN A 3 -20.88 7.64 -6.14
N SER A 4 -21.21 8.94 -6.12
CA SER A 4 -21.94 9.64 -7.18
C SER A 4 -20.99 10.38 -8.14
N VAL A 5 -19.91 10.97 -7.62
CA VAL A 5 -18.83 11.57 -8.43
C VAL A 5 -18.00 10.47 -9.12
N LEU A 6 -17.78 9.33 -8.44
CA LEU A 6 -17.05 8.16 -8.96
C LEU A 6 -17.84 7.30 -9.95
N ARG A 7 -19.13 7.57 -10.17
CA ARG A 7 -19.93 6.97 -11.26
C ARG A 7 -20.22 7.95 -12.40
N GLY A 8 -19.76 9.20 -12.29
CA GLY A 8 -19.99 10.26 -13.26
C GLY A 8 -19.03 10.22 -14.47
N ARG A 9 -19.16 11.25 -15.33
CA ARG A 9 -18.33 11.46 -16.54
C ARG A 9 -16.83 11.50 -16.21
N VAL A 10 -16.45 12.04 -15.05
CA VAL A 10 -15.05 12.13 -14.60
C VAL A 10 -14.44 10.75 -14.36
N ALA A 11 -15.13 9.86 -13.65
CA ALA A 11 -14.63 8.51 -13.44
C ALA A 11 -14.53 7.71 -14.75
N ARG A 12 -15.46 7.95 -15.68
CA ARG A 12 -15.42 7.36 -17.03
C ARG A 12 -14.22 7.89 -17.83
N ALA A 13 -13.98 9.20 -17.80
CA ALA A 13 -12.82 9.83 -18.45
C ALA A 13 -11.48 9.34 -17.85
N VAL A 14 -11.38 9.28 -16.52
CA VAL A 14 -10.20 8.76 -15.82
C VAL A 14 -9.98 7.29 -16.18
N ARG A 15 -11.03 6.47 -16.21
CA ARG A 15 -10.94 5.06 -16.60
C ARG A 15 -10.49 4.91 -18.05
N THR A 16 -10.98 5.75 -18.96
CA THR A 16 -10.62 5.71 -20.39
C THR A 16 -9.21 6.22 -20.65
N VAL A 17 -8.74 7.26 -19.95
CA VAL A 17 -7.41 7.85 -20.15
C VAL A 17 -6.32 7.04 -19.44
N ILE A 18 -6.59 6.56 -18.21
CA ILE A 18 -5.60 5.85 -17.39
C ILE A 18 -5.56 4.34 -17.69
N ASN A 19 -6.71 3.72 -17.99
CA ASN A 19 -6.77 2.34 -18.47
C ASN A 19 -6.93 2.28 -20.00
N ALA A 20 -6.46 3.28 -20.74
CA ALA A 20 -6.27 3.14 -22.17
C ALA A 20 -5.27 2.01 -22.41
N ASP A 21 -5.78 0.83 -22.72
CA ASP A 21 -4.96 -0.29 -23.17
C ASP A 21 -4.61 -0.05 -24.63
N PHE A 22 -3.32 0.20 -24.91
CA PHE A 22 -2.86 0.28 -26.28
C PHE A 22 -2.95 -1.11 -26.93
N PRO A 23 -3.46 -1.21 -28.17
CA PRO A 23 -3.57 -2.47 -28.87
C PRO A 23 -2.19 -3.11 -29.09
N PHE A 24 -2.17 -4.43 -29.22
CA PHE A 24 -0.96 -5.18 -29.58
C PHE A 24 -0.39 -4.63 -30.90
N PRO A 25 0.92 -4.35 -31.02
CA PRO A 25 2.05 -4.78 -30.16
C PRO A 25 2.49 -3.79 -29.05
N LEU A 26 1.78 -2.67 -28.85
CA LEU A 26 2.22 -1.57 -27.99
C LEU A 26 1.76 -1.67 -26.52
N GLY A 27 1.26 -2.82 -26.07
CA GLY A 27 0.74 -2.98 -24.70
C GLY A 27 1.76 -2.68 -23.60
N TRP A 28 3.05 -2.91 -23.86
CA TRP A 28 4.15 -2.56 -22.95
C TRP A 28 4.30 -1.05 -22.75
N LEU A 29 3.97 -0.25 -23.76
CA LEU A 29 4.12 1.20 -23.75
C LEU A 29 3.14 1.86 -22.77
N GLY A 30 1.98 1.25 -22.55
CA GLY A 30 0.98 1.77 -21.62
C GLY A 30 1.50 1.93 -20.19
N GLY A 31 2.41 1.06 -19.74
CA GLY A 31 3.05 1.19 -18.44
C GLY A 31 4.02 2.37 -18.34
N TYR A 32 4.81 2.60 -19.39
CA TYR A 32 5.73 3.73 -19.47
C TYR A 32 5.00 5.06 -19.63
N LEU A 33 3.91 5.10 -20.40
CA LEU A 33 3.05 6.27 -20.52
C LEU A 33 2.37 6.60 -19.19
N ALA A 34 1.94 5.59 -18.44
CA ALA A 34 1.44 5.78 -17.07
C ALA A 34 2.53 6.36 -16.15
N LEU A 35 3.78 5.92 -16.29
CA LEU A 35 4.91 6.50 -15.56
C LEU A 35 5.16 7.97 -15.94
N LEU A 36 5.19 8.30 -17.22
CA LEU A 36 5.34 9.68 -17.68
C LEU A 36 4.18 10.57 -17.24
N ALA A 37 2.95 10.05 -17.29
CA ALA A 37 1.76 10.76 -16.81
C ALA A 37 1.84 11.04 -15.30
N GLY A 38 2.32 10.08 -14.51
CA GLY A 38 2.58 10.27 -13.08
C GLY A 38 3.63 11.34 -12.82
N ALA A 39 4.73 11.33 -13.57
CA ALA A 39 5.79 12.34 -13.46
C ALA A 39 5.28 13.74 -13.82
N GLY A 40 4.59 13.88 -14.96
CA GLY A 40 4.03 15.15 -15.41
C GLY A 40 2.95 15.69 -14.48
N LEU A 41 2.04 14.83 -13.98
CA LEU A 41 1.00 15.27 -13.07
C LEU A 41 1.58 15.71 -11.73
N THR A 42 2.56 14.98 -11.17
CA THR A 42 3.22 15.40 -9.92
C THR A 42 4.04 16.67 -10.13
N PHE A 43 4.72 16.83 -11.27
CA PHE A 43 5.41 18.07 -11.59
C PHE A 43 4.45 19.27 -11.64
N ALA A 44 3.29 19.12 -12.27
CA ALA A 44 2.26 20.15 -12.35
C ALA A 44 1.62 20.45 -10.98
N LEU A 45 1.35 19.42 -10.19
CA LEU A 45 0.76 19.55 -8.85
C LEU A 45 1.76 19.97 -7.77
N GLN A 46 3.07 19.83 -8.03
CA GLN A 46 4.16 20.06 -7.07
C GLN A 46 4.02 19.27 -5.75
N SER A 47 3.18 18.22 -5.74
CA SER A 47 2.87 17.45 -4.54
C SER A 47 2.56 15.99 -4.86
N SER A 48 3.51 15.10 -4.57
CA SER A 48 3.33 13.65 -4.66
C SER A 48 2.36 13.09 -3.61
N SER A 49 2.18 13.80 -2.49
CA SER A 49 1.20 13.44 -1.46
C SER A 49 -0.24 13.65 -1.95
N VAL A 50 -0.52 14.76 -2.63
CA VAL A 50 -1.83 15.01 -3.26
C VAL A 50 -2.09 13.97 -4.37
N PHE A 51 -1.08 13.69 -5.20
CA PHE A 51 -1.19 12.65 -6.23
C PHE A 51 -1.54 11.28 -5.62
N THR A 52 -0.80 10.86 -4.58
CA THR A 52 -1.03 9.57 -3.91
C THR A 52 -2.40 9.53 -3.23
N ALA A 53 -2.81 10.62 -2.57
CA ALA A 53 -4.12 10.73 -1.93
C ALA A 53 -5.29 10.65 -2.93
N ALA A 54 -5.08 11.06 -4.19
CA ALA A 54 -6.07 10.92 -5.26
C ALA A 54 -6.12 9.48 -5.83
N ILE A 55 -4.96 8.85 -6.04
CA ILE A 55 -4.88 7.51 -6.64
C ILE A 55 -5.35 6.41 -5.69
N VAL A 56 -5.03 6.48 -4.40
CA VAL A 56 -5.34 5.40 -3.43
C VAL A 56 -6.84 5.09 -3.34
N PRO A 57 -7.75 6.07 -3.21
CA PRO A 57 -9.19 5.81 -3.22
C PRO A 57 -9.69 5.21 -4.54
N LEU A 58 -9.12 5.65 -5.68
CA LEU A 58 -9.47 5.12 -7.01
C LEU A 58 -9.07 3.66 -7.17
N MET A 59 -7.96 3.24 -6.56
CA MET A 59 -7.62 1.82 -6.45
C MET A 59 -8.61 1.08 -5.53
N GLY A 60 -8.99 1.69 -4.40
CA GLY A 60 -9.93 1.12 -3.44
C GLY A 60 -11.30 0.81 -4.03
N VAL A 61 -11.77 1.63 -4.98
CA VAL A 61 -13.04 1.41 -5.71
C VAL A 61 -12.87 0.63 -7.02
N GLY A 62 -11.65 0.21 -7.36
CA GLY A 62 -11.36 -0.58 -8.57
C GLY A 62 -11.46 0.20 -9.89
N VAL A 63 -11.33 1.54 -9.85
CA VAL A 63 -11.24 2.38 -11.06
C VAL A 63 -9.86 2.25 -11.71
N ILE A 64 -8.81 2.17 -10.89
CA ILE A 64 -7.42 1.96 -11.32
C ILE A 64 -6.93 0.64 -10.72
N SER A 65 -6.39 -0.25 -11.55
CA SER A 65 -5.79 -1.50 -11.06
C SER A 65 -4.43 -1.24 -10.41
N LEU A 66 -4.01 -2.11 -9.49
CA LEU A 66 -2.68 -2.00 -8.86
C LEU A 66 -1.54 -2.02 -9.90
N ASP A 67 -1.71 -2.76 -11.00
CA ASP A 67 -0.71 -2.87 -12.07
C ASP A 67 -0.53 -1.55 -12.84
N ARG A 68 -1.58 -0.73 -12.91
CA ARG A 68 -1.57 0.61 -13.53
C ARG A 68 -1.16 1.69 -12.54
N ALA A 69 -1.57 1.57 -11.29
CA ALA A 69 -1.19 2.50 -10.22
C ALA A 69 0.30 2.42 -9.88
N TYR A 70 0.92 1.24 -9.97
CA TYR A 70 2.34 1.08 -9.67
C TYR A 70 3.26 1.98 -10.52
N PRO A 71 3.22 1.94 -11.88
CA PRO A 71 4.01 2.87 -12.68
C PRO A 71 3.63 4.34 -12.50
N LEU A 72 2.35 4.66 -12.26
CA LEU A 72 1.91 6.02 -11.93
C LEU A 72 2.61 6.58 -10.69
N LEU A 73 2.69 5.77 -9.63
CA LEU A 73 3.35 6.15 -8.37
C LEU A 73 4.88 6.26 -8.55
N LEU A 74 5.49 5.36 -9.32
CA LEU A 74 6.91 5.48 -9.68
C LEU A 74 7.19 6.76 -10.47
N GLY A 75 6.31 7.10 -11.41
CA GLY A 75 6.32 8.36 -12.14
C GLY A 75 6.26 9.57 -11.23
N SER A 76 5.33 9.58 -10.27
CA SER A 76 5.19 10.65 -9.29
C SER A 76 6.49 10.89 -8.50
N ASN A 77 7.26 9.85 -8.19
CA ASN A 77 8.57 10.02 -7.55
C ASN A 77 9.56 10.76 -8.45
N ILE A 78 9.57 10.49 -9.77
CA ILE A 78 10.36 11.27 -10.73
C ILE A 78 9.90 12.73 -10.79
N GLY A 79 8.59 13.00 -10.80
CA GLY A 79 8.09 14.38 -10.78
C GLY A 79 8.55 15.17 -9.54
N THR A 80 8.67 14.50 -8.39
CA THR A 80 9.18 15.09 -7.15
C THR A 80 10.67 15.45 -7.27
N THR A 81 11.48 14.60 -7.90
CA THR A 81 12.92 14.87 -8.07
C THR A 81 13.18 15.97 -9.10
N THR A 82 12.38 16.07 -10.16
CA THR A 82 12.42 17.22 -11.09
C THR A 82 12.14 18.54 -10.35
N THR A 83 11.15 18.54 -9.46
CA THR A 83 10.84 19.70 -8.61
C THR A 83 12.00 20.07 -7.70
N ALA A 84 12.61 19.08 -7.05
CA ALA A 84 13.80 19.29 -6.21
C ALA A 84 14.98 19.87 -7.02
N LEU A 85 15.15 19.44 -8.27
CA LEU A 85 16.20 19.94 -9.16
C LEU A 85 15.99 21.41 -9.53
N LEU A 86 14.76 21.80 -9.86
CA LEU A 86 14.43 23.21 -10.12
C LEU A 86 14.62 24.07 -8.86
N ALA A 87 14.19 23.59 -7.70
CA ALA A 87 14.39 24.29 -6.43
C ALA A 87 15.88 24.46 -6.09
N ALA A 88 16.70 23.44 -6.38
CA ALA A 88 18.15 23.53 -6.22
C ALA A 88 18.80 24.56 -7.16
N LEU A 89 18.34 24.65 -8.42
CA LEU A 89 18.81 25.65 -9.38
C LEU A 89 18.37 27.07 -9.03
N ALA A 90 17.24 27.22 -8.34
CA ALA A 90 16.75 28.51 -7.83
C ALA A 90 17.34 28.89 -6.47
N SER A 91 18.23 28.06 -5.90
CA SER A 91 18.82 28.32 -4.57
C SER A 91 19.91 29.41 -4.64
N PRO A 92 20.14 30.15 -3.54
CA PRO A 92 21.22 31.14 -3.45
C PRO A 92 22.60 30.57 -3.83
N ALA A 93 23.44 31.41 -4.44
CA ALA A 93 24.73 31.01 -5.00
C ALA A 93 25.67 30.35 -3.98
N ASP A 94 25.59 30.72 -2.69
CA ASP A 94 26.38 30.15 -1.60
C ASP A 94 26.01 28.69 -1.28
N ARG A 95 24.80 28.24 -1.63
CA ARG A 95 24.31 26.87 -1.34
C ARG A 95 23.95 26.07 -2.58
N MET A 96 23.99 26.68 -3.77
CA MET A 96 23.54 26.07 -5.02
C MET A 96 24.22 24.73 -5.28
N LEU A 97 25.53 24.62 -5.09
CA LEU A 97 26.27 23.37 -5.30
C LEU A 97 25.79 22.24 -4.36
N SER A 98 25.62 22.54 -3.08
CA SER A 98 25.13 21.56 -2.09
C SER A 98 23.67 21.16 -2.37
N ALA A 99 22.81 22.12 -2.71
CA ALA A 99 21.41 21.86 -3.05
C ALA A 99 21.30 21.00 -4.32
N LEU A 100 22.10 21.31 -5.35
CA LEU A 100 22.13 20.56 -6.60
C LEU A 100 22.67 19.15 -6.40
N GLN A 101 23.70 18.99 -5.58
CA GLN A 101 24.23 17.67 -5.23
C GLN A 101 23.15 16.79 -4.58
N VAL A 102 22.42 17.31 -3.59
CA VAL A 102 21.32 16.57 -2.94
C VAL A 102 20.20 16.26 -3.93
N ALA A 103 19.82 17.22 -4.79
CA ALA A 103 18.78 17.01 -5.80
C ALA A 103 19.17 15.97 -6.84
N LEU A 104 20.42 15.96 -7.31
CA LEU A 104 20.93 14.98 -8.25
C LEU A 104 21.02 13.58 -7.63
N ILE A 105 21.51 13.46 -6.39
CA ILE A 105 21.49 12.19 -5.66
C ILE A 105 20.06 11.66 -5.56
N HIS A 106 19.10 12.54 -5.21
CA HIS A 106 17.70 12.16 -5.12
C HIS A 106 17.12 11.71 -6.47
N PHE A 107 17.44 12.42 -7.55
CA PHE A 107 17.04 12.07 -8.92
C PHE A 107 17.60 10.71 -9.36
N PHE A 108 18.92 10.52 -9.26
CA PHE A 108 19.57 9.29 -9.70
C PHE A 108 19.17 8.08 -8.86
N PHE A 109 18.96 8.25 -7.55
CA PHE A 109 18.47 7.17 -6.69
C PHE A 109 17.08 6.68 -7.13
N ASN A 110 16.14 7.60 -7.40
CA ASN A 110 14.82 7.22 -7.89
C ASN A 110 14.88 6.62 -9.30
N LEU A 111 15.69 7.19 -10.20
CA LEU A 111 15.86 6.68 -11.55
C LEU A 111 16.44 5.26 -11.55
N ALA A 112 17.52 5.03 -10.80
CA ALA A 112 18.13 3.70 -10.65
C ALA A 112 17.14 2.69 -10.06
N GLY A 113 16.35 3.09 -9.06
CA GLY A 113 15.30 2.24 -8.50
C GLY A 113 14.25 1.83 -9.53
N ILE A 114 13.79 2.74 -10.38
CA ILE A 114 12.83 2.44 -11.46
C ILE A 114 13.46 1.51 -12.51
N LEU A 115 14.70 1.79 -12.92
CA LEU A 115 15.42 0.95 -13.87
C LEU A 115 15.59 -0.48 -13.32
N LEU A 116 15.90 -0.62 -12.04
CA LEU A 116 16.06 -1.91 -11.38
C LEU A 116 14.73 -2.65 -11.20
N TRP A 117 13.72 -2.01 -10.61
CA TRP A 117 12.50 -2.70 -10.15
C TRP A 117 11.37 -2.74 -11.19
N TYR A 118 11.34 -1.80 -12.15
CA TYR A 118 10.24 -1.71 -13.12
C TYR A 118 10.62 -2.15 -14.54
N LEU A 119 11.84 -1.81 -14.98
CA LEU A 119 12.28 -2.07 -16.36
C LEU A 119 12.42 -3.57 -16.63
N VAL A 120 13.00 -4.31 -15.69
CA VAL A 120 13.15 -5.77 -15.78
C VAL A 120 11.85 -6.44 -15.29
N PRO A 121 11.08 -7.12 -16.17
CA PRO A 121 9.80 -7.72 -15.76
C PRO A 121 9.93 -8.73 -14.63
N ALA A 122 11.04 -9.48 -14.59
CA ALA A 122 11.33 -10.45 -13.54
C ALA A 122 11.54 -9.80 -12.16
N LEU A 123 11.94 -8.53 -12.11
CA LEU A 123 12.22 -7.80 -10.86
C LEU A 123 11.01 -7.01 -10.35
N ARG A 124 9.83 -7.13 -10.97
CA ARG A 124 8.59 -6.47 -10.50
C ARG A 124 7.99 -7.11 -9.23
N LEU A 125 8.85 -7.49 -8.29
CA LEU A 125 8.55 -8.04 -6.97
C LEU A 125 7.59 -7.20 -6.11
N PRO A 126 7.60 -5.85 -6.17
CA PRO A 126 6.72 -5.06 -5.30
C PRO A 126 5.22 -5.29 -5.54
N ILE A 127 4.82 -5.59 -6.78
CA ILE A 127 3.40 -5.81 -7.14
C ILE A 127 2.81 -7.04 -6.42
N PRO A 128 3.38 -8.26 -6.56
CA PRO A 128 2.85 -9.44 -5.87
C PRO A 128 2.98 -9.32 -4.34
N LEU A 129 4.03 -8.68 -3.83
CA LEU A 129 4.18 -8.41 -2.40
C LEU A 129 3.06 -7.53 -1.86
N ALA A 130 2.74 -6.42 -2.56
CA ALA A 130 1.65 -5.53 -2.18
C ALA A 130 0.29 -6.25 -2.19
N ARG A 131 0.03 -7.12 -3.19
CA ARG A 131 -1.19 -7.94 -3.23
C ARG A 131 -1.28 -8.89 -2.05
N HIS A 132 -0.19 -9.60 -1.74
CA HIS A 132 -0.15 -10.53 -0.62
C HIS A 132 -0.35 -9.81 0.72
N PHE A 133 0.38 -8.71 0.94
CA PHE A 133 0.24 -7.90 2.14
C PHE A 133 -1.16 -7.31 2.30
N GLY A 134 -1.78 -6.85 1.20
CA GLY A 134 -3.17 -6.40 1.19
C GLY A 134 -4.16 -7.50 1.58
N ALA A 135 -3.97 -8.72 1.07
CA ALA A 135 -4.81 -9.87 1.42
C ALA A 135 -4.69 -10.26 2.91
N VAL A 136 -3.46 -10.26 3.45
CA VAL A 136 -3.20 -10.52 4.88
C VAL A 136 -3.86 -9.45 5.75
N THR A 137 -3.73 -8.18 5.37
CA THR A 137 -4.29 -7.04 6.10
C THR A 137 -5.82 -7.03 6.07
N ALA A 138 -6.42 -7.44 4.95
CA ALA A 138 -7.87 -7.61 4.83
C ALA A 138 -8.41 -8.70 5.78
N ARG A 139 -7.62 -9.75 6.02
CA ARG A 139 -7.96 -10.83 6.96
C ARG A 139 -7.72 -10.45 8.41
N TYR A 140 -6.58 -9.82 8.70
CA TYR A 140 -6.13 -9.47 10.05
C TYR A 140 -5.96 -7.95 10.17
N ARG A 141 -7.02 -7.24 10.54
CA ARG A 141 -7.05 -5.75 10.56
C ARG A 141 -5.98 -5.14 11.47
N TRP A 142 -5.61 -5.83 12.54
CA TRP A 142 -4.57 -5.39 13.49
C TRP A 142 -3.16 -5.38 12.85
N VAL A 143 -2.94 -6.17 11.80
CA VAL A 143 -1.66 -6.20 11.05
C VAL A 143 -1.37 -4.84 10.42
N ALA A 144 -2.39 -4.09 9.97
CA ALA A 144 -2.18 -2.72 9.49
C ALA A 144 -1.58 -1.82 10.57
N GLY A 145 -2.14 -1.86 11.79
CA GLY A 145 -1.66 -1.05 12.92
C GLY A 145 -0.24 -1.42 13.33
N VAL A 146 0.05 -2.72 13.43
CA VAL A 146 1.42 -3.21 13.72
C VAL A 146 2.39 -2.83 12.60
N TYR A 147 1.99 -2.95 11.34
CA TYR A 147 2.81 -2.55 10.20
C TYR A 147 3.14 -1.05 10.23
N LEU A 148 2.15 -0.20 10.52
CA LEU A 148 2.39 1.25 10.64
C LEU A 148 3.33 1.56 11.81
N LEU A 149 3.08 0.97 12.99
CA LEU A 149 3.94 1.18 14.16
C LEU A 149 5.37 0.69 13.92
N LEU A 150 5.51 -0.52 13.37
CA LEU A 150 6.82 -1.12 13.13
C LEU A 150 7.56 -0.42 11.99
N GLY A 151 6.92 -0.28 10.83
CA GLY A 151 7.54 0.22 9.61
C GLY A 151 7.80 1.72 9.59
N PHE A 152 6.92 2.53 10.18
CA PHE A 152 7.06 4.00 10.14
C PHE A 152 7.64 4.60 11.43
N LEU A 153 7.60 3.90 12.56
CA LEU A 153 8.12 4.43 13.83
C LEU A 153 9.28 3.60 14.39
N LEU A 154 9.05 2.34 14.76
CA LEU A 154 10.02 1.56 15.50
C LEU A 154 11.26 1.21 14.67
N LEU A 155 11.09 0.81 13.41
CA LEU A 155 12.20 0.43 12.55
C LEU A 155 13.11 1.62 12.20
N PRO A 156 12.59 2.78 11.73
CA PRO A 156 13.43 3.96 11.52
C PRO A 156 14.14 4.42 12.79
N LEU A 157 13.44 4.41 13.93
CA LEU A 157 14.03 4.79 15.22
C LEU A 157 15.12 3.81 15.67
N ALA A 158 14.91 2.51 15.48
CA ALA A 158 15.90 1.48 15.78
C ALA A 158 17.13 1.60 14.86
N ALA A 159 16.93 1.83 13.56
CA ALA A 159 18.01 2.05 12.62
C ALA A 159 18.82 3.31 12.95
N PHE A 160 18.14 4.41 13.29
CA PHE A 160 18.78 5.64 13.74
C PHE A 160 19.55 5.44 15.06
N GLY A 161 18.93 4.82 16.06
CA GLY A 161 19.57 4.51 17.34
C GLY A 161 20.80 3.60 17.17
N LEU A 162 20.70 2.59 16.31
CA LEU A 162 21.83 1.70 15.99
C LEU A 162 22.95 2.44 15.26
N SER A 163 22.60 3.40 14.38
CA SER A 163 23.58 4.26 13.70
C SER A 163 24.32 5.19 14.68
N LEU A 164 23.73 5.54 15.82
CA LEU A 164 24.38 6.34 16.86
C LEU A 164 25.24 5.52 17.83
N ALA A 165 24.99 4.21 17.94
CA ALA A 165 25.66 3.32 18.90
C ALA A 165 27.12 2.95 18.55
N GLY A 166 27.66 3.49 17.44
CA GLY A 166 29.03 3.26 16.99
C GLY A 166 29.18 2.04 16.08
N GLY A 167 30.27 2.01 15.30
CA GLY A 167 30.50 1.00 14.25
C GLY A 167 30.54 -0.45 14.76
N THR A 168 31.09 -0.67 15.95
CA THR A 168 31.17 -2.01 16.56
C THR A 168 29.79 -2.55 16.91
N VAL A 169 28.90 -1.73 17.48
CA VAL A 169 27.53 -2.14 17.82
C VAL A 169 26.70 -2.33 16.56
N LEU A 170 26.86 -1.45 15.56
CA LEU A 170 26.23 -1.60 14.26
C LEU A 170 26.63 -2.93 13.58
N ALA A 171 27.92 -3.29 13.61
CA ALA A 171 28.39 -4.56 13.06
C ALA A 171 27.90 -5.76 13.88
N ALA A 172 28.00 -5.69 15.21
CA ALA A 172 27.65 -6.78 16.12
C ALA A 172 26.14 -7.08 16.16
N VAL A 173 25.28 -6.08 16.02
CA VAL A 173 23.81 -6.25 16.06
C VAL A 173 23.23 -6.27 14.64
N GLY A 174 23.65 -5.33 13.79
CA GLY A 174 23.15 -5.22 12.41
C GLY A 174 23.62 -6.36 11.51
N GLY A 175 24.88 -6.79 11.65
CA GLY A 175 25.46 -7.88 10.86
C GLY A 175 24.67 -9.19 10.98
N PRO A 176 24.47 -9.73 12.21
CA PRO A 176 23.67 -10.93 12.40
C PRO A 176 22.21 -10.79 11.96
N LEU A 177 21.59 -9.62 12.15
CA LEU A 177 20.22 -9.37 11.73
C LEU A 177 20.08 -9.46 10.20
N VAL A 178 20.98 -8.79 9.47
CA VAL A 178 21.03 -8.84 8.00
C VAL A 178 21.34 -10.27 7.54
N GLY A 179 22.31 -10.93 8.17
CA GLY A 179 22.65 -12.33 7.87
C GLY A 179 21.48 -13.28 8.04
N LEU A 180 20.70 -13.11 9.12
CA LEU A 180 19.49 -13.91 9.36
C LEU A 180 18.42 -13.66 8.29
N VAL A 181 18.17 -12.39 7.92
CA VAL A 181 17.21 -12.06 6.86
C VAL A 181 17.63 -12.65 5.52
N LEU A 182 18.91 -12.52 5.16
CA LEU A 182 19.45 -13.12 3.93
C LEU A 182 19.36 -14.64 3.95
N LEU A 183 19.62 -15.28 5.09
CA LEU A 183 19.48 -16.73 5.25
C LEU A 183 18.02 -17.16 5.08
N ILE A 184 17.06 -16.45 5.68
CA ILE A 184 15.62 -16.75 5.53
C ILE A 184 15.19 -16.59 4.06
N ILE A 185 15.64 -15.52 3.38
CA ILE A 185 15.37 -15.31 1.96
C ILE A 185 15.96 -16.45 1.14
N LEU A 186 17.23 -16.82 1.35
CA LEU A 186 17.90 -17.91 0.65
C LEU A 186 17.17 -19.24 0.83
N VAL A 187 16.84 -19.60 2.07
CA VAL A 187 16.08 -20.83 2.37
C VAL A 187 14.71 -20.80 1.68
N THR A 188 14.00 -19.67 1.72
CA THR A 188 12.68 -19.54 1.07
C THR A 188 12.77 -19.65 -0.46
N VAL A 189 13.80 -19.05 -1.06
CA VAL A 189 14.05 -19.16 -2.51
C VAL A 189 14.39 -20.61 -2.89
N LEU A 190 15.22 -21.27 -2.07
CA LEU A 190 15.66 -22.65 -2.30
C LEU A 190 14.50 -23.66 -2.09
N GLN A 191 13.61 -23.42 -1.12
CA GLN A 191 12.36 -24.18 -0.95
C GLN A 191 11.47 -24.10 -2.20
N ARG A 192 11.40 -22.92 -2.85
CA ARG A 192 10.55 -22.69 -4.03
C ARG A 192 11.14 -23.28 -5.31
N HIS A 193 12.45 -23.19 -5.51
CA HIS A 193 13.09 -23.58 -6.78
C HIS A 193 13.74 -24.97 -6.76
N ARG A 194 14.31 -25.40 -5.63
CA ARG A 194 15.07 -26.67 -5.52
C ARG A 194 14.90 -27.29 -4.11
N PRO A 195 13.71 -27.77 -3.75
CA PRO A 195 13.44 -28.29 -2.40
C PRO A 195 14.26 -29.54 -2.02
N ALA A 196 14.79 -30.26 -3.02
CA ALA A 196 15.64 -31.43 -2.81
C ALA A 196 16.99 -31.10 -2.15
N TRP A 197 17.52 -29.89 -2.35
CA TRP A 197 18.82 -29.45 -1.80
C TRP A 197 18.76 -29.08 -0.31
N LEU A 198 17.55 -28.94 0.24
CA LEU A 198 17.36 -28.62 1.66
C LEU A 198 17.21 -29.89 2.50
N PRO A 199 17.80 -29.93 3.72
CA PRO A 199 17.51 -30.97 4.70
C PRO A 199 16.01 -31.04 5.00
N ALA A 200 15.49 -32.23 5.32
CA ALA A 200 14.05 -32.45 5.51
C ALA A 200 13.37 -31.43 6.46
N ARG A 201 14.09 -30.98 7.52
CA ARG A 201 13.60 -29.97 8.47
C ARG A 201 13.48 -28.56 7.89
N LEU A 202 14.31 -28.17 6.91
CA LEU A 202 14.27 -26.85 6.28
C LEU A 202 13.42 -26.83 4.99
N ARG A 203 12.79 -27.94 4.61
CA ARG A 203 11.85 -27.98 3.48
C ARG A 203 10.49 -27.37 3.80
N SER A 204 10.11 -27.38 5.07
CA SER A 204 8.88 -26.75 5.54
C SER A 204 9.13 -26.05 6.87
N TRP A 205 8.42 -24.94 7.11
CA TRP A 205 8.43 -24.24 8.39
C TRP A 205 7.48 -24.89 9.43
N ALA A 206 7.07 -26.14 9.21
CA ALA A 206 6.12 -26.86 10.06
C ALA A 206 6.69 -27.20 11.44
N TRP A 207 8.02 -27.29 11.57
CA TRP A 207 8.70 -27.48 12.84
C TRP A 207 8.73 -26.22 13.70
N LEU A 208 8.52 -25.02 13.11
CA LEU A 208 8.45 -23.80 13.92
C LEU A 208 7.15 -23.78 14.72
N PRO A 209 7.18 -23.20 15.93
CA PRO A 209 5.98 -23.02 16.71
C PRO A 209 4.90 -22.22 15.95
N LEU A 210 3.63 -22.56 16.20
CA LEU A 210 2.46 -21.99 15.49
C LEU A 210 2.45 -20.45 15.45
N TRP A 211 2.97 -19.79 16.49
CA TRP A 211 3.01 -18.33 16.65
C TRP A 211 4.04 -17.63 15.78
N LEU A 212 5.03 -18.36 15.25
CA LEU A 212 6.06 -17.85 14.35
C LEU A 212 5.73 -18.08 12.87
N HIS A 213 4.91 -19.08 12.54
CA HIS A 213 4.51 -19.36 11.15
C HIS A 213 3.05 -18.98 10.83
N SER A 214 2.20 -18.71 11.83
CA SER A 214 0.79 -18.39 11.67
C SER A 214 0.38 -17.20 12.53
N LEU A 215 -0.43 -16.32 11.94
CA LEU A 215 -1.01 -15.15 12.60
C LEU A 215 -2.29 -15.49 13.37
N GLU A 216 -2.82 -16.71 13.24
CA GLU A 216 -4.11 -17.11 13.81
C GLU A 216 -4.15 -17.10 15.36
N PRO A 217 -3.11 -17.54 16.10
CA PRO A 217 -3.10 -17.44 17.56
C PRO A 217 -3.15 -15.99 18.06
N TRP A 218 -2.42 -15.10 17.39
CA TRP A 218 -2.38 -13.66 17.69
C TRP A 218 -3.74 -13.00 17.42
N ASP A 219 -4.38 -13.38 16.32
CA ASP A 219 -5.72 -12.88 15.98
C ASP A 219 -6.76 -13.23 17.05
N ARG A 220 -6.73 -14.47 17.58
CA ARG A 220 -7.61 -14.89 18.68
C ARG A 220 -7.37 -14.08 19.96
N LEU A 221 -6.12 -13.75 20.26
CA LEU A 221 -5.76 -12.94 21.43
C LEU A 221 -6.25 -11.49 21.28
N VAL A 222 -5.95 -10.86 20.15
CA VAL A 222 -6.35 -9.46 19.87
C VAL A 222 -7.87 -9.32 19.86
N THR A 223 -8.58 -10.28 19.25
CA THR A 223 -10.06 -10.26 19.18
C THR A 223 -10.70 -10.47 20.55
N ARG A 224 -10.05 -11.18 21.48
CA ARG A 224 -10.50 -11.30 22.88
C ARG A 224 -10.32 -10.00 23.66
N CYS A 225 -9.24 -9.27 23.42
CA CYS A 225 -8.95 -8.00 24.11
C CYS A 225 -9.77 -6.81 23.57
N CYS A 226 -10.24 -6.87 22.33
CA CYS A 226 -11.06 -5.83 21.69
C CYS A 226 -12.37 -6.40 21.11
N PRO A 227 -13.45 -6.54 21.91
CA PRO A 227 -14.70 -7.21 21.50
C PRO A 227 -15.53 -6.50 20.42
N CYS A 228 -15.10 -5.33 19.93
CA CYS A 228 -15.91 -4.52 19.02
C CYS A 228 -15.84 -5.05 17.57
N ASN A 229 -16.80 -5.91 17.23
CA ASN A 229 -17.39 -6.12 15.89
C ASN A 229 -16.44 -6.51 14.74
N ALA A 230 -15.64 -7.56 14.91
CA ALA A 230 -15.11 -8.31 13.77
C ALA A 230 -16.23 -9.21 13.18
N ARG A 231 -17.07 -8.66 12.29
CA ARG A 231 -17.83 -9.51 11.37
C ARG A 231 -16.79 -10.29 10.56
N ARG A 232 -16.67 -11.59 10.82
CA ARG A 232 -15.73 -12.52 10.18
C ARG A 232 -15.71 -12.28 8.66
N ALA A 233 -14.54 -11.96 8.12
CA ALA A 233 -14.30 -12.20 6.70
C ALA A 233 -14.44 -13.72 6.47
N PRO A 234 -15.14 -14.17 5.41
CA PRO A 234 -15.26 -15.60 5.13
C PRO A 234 -13.86 -16.21 4.90
N PRO A 235 -13.68 -17.51 5.23
CA PRO A 235 -12.42 -18.20 5.02
C PRO A 235 -12.00 -18.16 3.54
N PRO A 236 -10.69 -18.24 3.23
CA PRO A 236 -10.22 -18.17 1.85
C PRO A 236 -10.81 -19.32 1.01
N PRO A 237 -11.16 -19.06 -0.26
CA PRO A 237 -11.54 -20.13 -1.18
C PRO A 237 -10.35 -21.08 -1.41
N ALA A 238 -10.65 -22.36 -1.58
CA ALA A 238 -9.66 -23.39 -1.89
C ALA A 238 -8.87 -23.05 -3.17
N PRO A 239 -7.63 -23.56 -3.34
CA PRO A 239 -6.83 -23.29 -4.53
C PRO A 239 -7.60 -23.74 -5.79
N GLY A 240 -7.96 -22.81 -6.66
CA GLY A 240 -8.68 -23.08 -7.91
C GLY A 240 -10.11 -22.50 -8.01
N ALA A 241 -10.67 -21.91 -6.95
CA ALA A 241 -12.00 -21.29 -7.03
C ALA A 241 -11.93 -19.79 -7.41
N GLN A 242 -12.73 -19.40 -8.41
CA GLN A 242 -12.87 -18.01 -8.87
C GLN A 242 -13.52 -17.13 -7.80
N LEU A 243 -12.98 -15.92 -7.60
CA LEU A 243 -13.49 -14.93 -6.65
C LEU A 243 -14.91 -14.47 -7.07
N PRO A 244 -15.95 -14.56 -6.21
CA PRO A 244 -17.23 -13.95 -6.51
C PRO A 244 -17.16 -12.42 -6.41
N ALA A 245 -17.95 -11.75 -7.25
CA ALA A 245 -18.01 -10.29 -7.35
C ALA A 245 -18.30 -9.58 -6.01
N ALA A 246 -17.65 -8.45 -5.80
CA ALA A 246 -17.78 -7.62 -4.60
C ALA A 246 -19.24 -7.21 -4.34
N ARG A 247 -19.77 -7.53 -3.15
CA ARG A 247 -21.06 -7.00 -2.66
C ARG A 247 -20.89 -5.59 -2.11
N PRO A 248 -21.93 -4.72 -2.20
CA PRO A 248 -21.82 -3.32 -1.84
C PRO A 248 -21.73 -3.10 -0.32
N GLU A 249 -21.06 -2.00 0.01
CA GLU A 249 -20.60 -1.48 1.31
C GLU A 249 -21.50 -1.73 2.54
N ALA A 250 -20.82 -2.02 3.66
CA ALA A 250 -21.37 -2.02 4.99
C ALA A 250 -21.77 -0.59 5.42
N ARG A 251 -23.01 -0.43 5.88
CA ARG A 251 -23.52 0.78 6.55
C ARG A 251 -22.65 1.13 7.76
N ALA A 252 -22.22 2.39 7.86
CA ALA A 252 -21.60 2.96 9.05
C ALA A 252 -22.58 2.96 10.24
N CYS A 253 -22.11 2.60 11.44
CA CYS A 253 -22.90 2.65 12.67
C CYS A 253 -23.12 4.10 13.13
N ALA A 254 -24.38 4.45 13.38
CA ALA A 254 -24.77 5.61 14.17
C ALA A 254 -24.50 5.35 15.67
N PRO A 255 -24.21 6.39 16.49
CA PRO A 255 -23.99 6.24 17.91
C PRO A 255 -25.26 5.77 18.65
N PRO A 256 -25.14 5.16 19.84
CA PRO A 256 -26.28 4.62 20.57
C PRO A 256 -27.22 5.75 20.98
N ARG A 257 -28.50 5.66 20.59
CA ARG A 257 -29.54 6.55 21.11
C ARG A 257 -29.66 6.35 22.61
N SER A 258 -29.34 7.38 23.38
CA SER A 258 -29.66 7.45 24.80
C SER A 258 -31.17 7.31 24.97
N ARG A 259 -31.55 6.45 25.93
CA ARG A 259 -32.93 6.16 26.30
C ARG A 259 -33.40 7.32 27.19
N ALA A 260 -33.71 8.47 26.60
CA ALA A 260 -34.31 9.60 27.31
C ALA A 260 -35.37 10.28 26.43
N SER A 261 -36.49 10.68 27.05
CA SER A 261 -37.73 11.24 26.47
C SER A 261 -38.69 10.26 25.77
N ARG A 262 -39.31 9.37 26.57
CA ARG A 262 -40.74 9.11 26.36
C ARG A 262 -41.47 10.40 26.73
N GLY A 263 -42.06 11.09 25.76
CA GLY A 263 -42.97 12.21 26.06
C GLY A 263 -42.86 13.41 25.13
N THR A 264 -43.13 13.24 23.83
CA THR A 264 -43.63 14.33 22.94
C THR A 264 -44.02 13.76 21.56
N ALA A 265 -44.84 12.70 21.56
CA ALA A 265 -45.44 12.17 20.33
C ALA A 265 -46.96 12.19 20.46
N ALA A 266 -47.51 13.39 20.62
CA ALA A 266 -48.96 13.61 20.64
C ALA A 266 -49.39 15.01 20.18
N VAL A 267 -48.66 15.73 19.32
CA VAL A 267 -49.17 16.99 18.73
C VAL A 267 -48.58 17.26 17.33
N THR A 268 -48.76 16.37 16.35
CA THR A 268 -48.63 16.74 14.91
C THR A 268 -49.23 15.68 13.97
N ARG A 269 -50.46 15.22 14.26
CA ARG A 269 -51.26 14.41 13.31
C ARG A 269 -52.68 14.96 13.25
N THR A 270 -52.82 16.20 12.79
CA THR A 270 -54.16 16.79 12.55
C THR A 270 -54.20 17.89 11.48
N LEU A 271 -53.22 18.01 10.59
CA LEU A 271 -53.25 19.03 9.52
C LEU A 271 -52.59 18.53 8.23
N THR A 272 -53.12 17.49 7.60
CA THR A 272 -52.89 17.21 6.15
C THR A 272 -53.90 16.22 5.59
N GLN A 273 -55.20 16.50 5.80
CA GLN A 273 -56.27 15.79 5.07
C GLN A 273 -57.50 16.70 4.95
N ARG A 274 -57.36 17.80 4.19
CA ARG A 274 -58.47 18.60 3.63
C ARG A 274 -57.92 19.50 2.50
N SER A 275 -57.60 18.88 1.37
CA SER A 275 -57.67 19.52 0.06
C SER A 275 -57.56 18.41 -1.00
N GLN A 276 -58.58 18.33 -1.86
CA GLN A 276 -58.92 17.26 -2.80
C GLN A 276 -59.73 16.12 -2.19
#